data_AF-A0A914YND4-F1
#
_entry.id   AF-A0A914YND4-F1
#
_cell.length_a   1.000
_cell.length_b   1.000
_cell.length_c   1.000
_cell.angle_alpha   90.00
_cell.angle_beta   90.00
_cell.angle_gamma   90.00
#
_symmetry.space_group_name_H-M   'P 1'
#
loop_
_entity.id
_entity.type
_entity.pdbx_description
1 polymer ?
#
loop_
_entity_poly.entity_id
_entity_poly.type
_entity_poly.pdbx_seq_one_letter_code
_entity_poly.pdbx_strand_id
1 'polypeptide(L)'
;MKVDAGANFIITQLFFDVETFERFVQDCRAAGISVPIIPGIMPIQSYQSIHRVAELSQLVIPDSILQTLEPIKHDDEAVRKFGIFQAVEMCRRLLDHKTAPSIHLYTMNREGSCREILMALGLWQKEPIRSLPWIPHGGHHPLRCKEDVRPIYWTARPKSYIFRTKVRVFLKLQYQTTFRKNFR
;
A
#
# COMPACT_ATOMS: atom_id res chain seq x y z
N MET A 1 7.57 22.53 14.08
CA MET A 1 7.87 21.39 13.17
C MET A 1 6.58 21.00 12.44
N LYS A 2 6.60 20.39 11.24
CA LYS A 2 5.34 19.99 10.55
C LYS A 2 4.48 19.01 11.37
N VAL A 3 5.14 18.21 12.21
CA VAL A 3 4.49 17.31 13.17
C VAL A 3 3.71 18.10 14.22
N ASP A 4 4.32 19.15 14.80
CA ASP A 4 3.64 20.05 15.75
C ASP A 4 2.43 20.77 15.14
N ALA A 5 2.40 20.91 13.81
CA ALA A 5 1.26 21.47 13.08
C ALA A 5 0.10 20.47 12.85
N GLY A 6 0.19 19.24 13.39
CA GLY A 6 -0.91 18.26 13.42
C GLY A 6 -0.74 17.02 12.54
N ALA A 7 0.46 16.73 12.03
CA ALA A 7 0.68 15.49 11.25
C ALA A 7 0.64 14.24 12.16
N ASN A 8 -0.06 13.18 11.73
CA ASN A 8 -0.23 11.96 12.53
C ASN A 8 0.83 10.88 12.29
N PHE A 9 1.56 10.93 11.18
CA PHE A 9 2.64 10.01 10.82
C PHE A 9 3.52 10.62 9.73
N ILE A 10 4.67 9.99 9.48
CA ILE A 10 5.63 10.35 8.42
C ILE A 10 5.79 9.15 7.50
N ILE A 11 5.82 9.37 6.18
CA ILE A 11 6.32 8.40 5.21
C ILE A 11 7.65 8.94 4.70
N THR A 12 8.70 8.11 4.70
CA THR A 12 10.02 8.52 4.22
C THR A 12 10.12 8.44 2.70
N GLN A 13 11.07 9.19 2.15
CA GLN A 13 11.58 8.90 0.81
C GLN A 13 12.23 7.50 0.79
N LEU A 14 12.41 6.95 -0.41
CA LEU A 14 13.14 5.71 -0.63
C LEU A 14 14.60 5.79 -0.18
N PHE A 15 15.16 4.63 0.13
CA PHE A 15 16.55 4.43 0.55
C PHE A 15 16.99 3.04 0.08
N PHE A 16 18.30 2.80 0.04
CA PHE A 16 18.88 1.52 -0.39
C PHE A 16 19.39 0.66 0.77
N ASP A 17 19.49 1.24 1.97
CA ASP A 17 20.08 0.62 3.14
C ASP A 17 19.23 0.87 4.40
N VAL A 18 18.97 -0.19 5.15
CA VAL A 18 18.13 -0.17 6.36
C VAL A 18 18.77 0.67 7.47
N GLU A 19 20.09 0.68 7.58
CA GLU A 19 20.78 1.43 8.64
C GLU A 19 20.60 2.94 8.48
N THR A 20 20.53 3.41 7.22
CA THR A 20 20.19 4.79 6.91
C THR A 20 18.79 5.18 7.43
N PHE A 21 17.80 4.29 7.31
CA PHE A 21 16.47 4.52 7.86
C PHE A 21 16.48 4.47 9.40
N GLU A 22 17.20 3.51 10.00
CA GLU A 22 17.29 3.37 11.45
C GLU A 22 17.94 4.58 12.11
N ARG A 23 19.03 5.10 11.52
CA ARG A 23 19.66 6.35 11.96
C ARG A 23 18.70 7.53 11.85
N PHE A 24 17.98 7.66 10.74
CA PHE A 24 16.96 8.71 10.59
C PHE A 24 15.87 8.62 11.67
N VAL A 25 15.42 7.41 12.02
CA VAL A 25 14.46 7.22 13.10
C VAL A 25 15.07 7.66 14.43
N GLN A 26 16.30 7.27 14.75
CA GLN A 26 17.00 7.69 15.97
C GLN A 26 17.11 9.22 16.07
N ASP A 27 17.53 9.88 15.00
CA ASP A 27 17.64 11.35 14.92
C ASP A 27 16.28 12.03 15.15
N CYS A 28 15.21 11.50 14.53
CA CYS A 28 13.85 11.99 14.76
C CYS A 28 13.42 11.84 16.21
N ARG A 29 13.71 10.69 16.85
CA ARG A 29 13.39 10.47 18.27
C ARG A 29 14.18 11.40 19.18
N ALA A 30 15.46 11.64 18.90
CA ALA A 30 16.29 12.60 19.63
C ALA A 30 15.76 14.04 19.50
N ALA A 31 15.15 14.37 18.37
CA ALA A 31 14.47 15.65 18.13
C ALA A 31 13.05 15.73 18.74
N GLY A 32 12.59 14.71 19.46
CA GLY A 32 11.27 14.69 20.12
C GLY A 32 10.10 14.30 19.21
N ILE A 33 10.34 13.85 17.98
CA ILE A 33 9.29 13.36 17.08
C ILE A 33 8.83 12.00 17.57
N SER A 34 7.57 11.86 17.99
CA SER A 34 7.00 10.60 18.51
C SER A 34 6.02 9.91 17.57
N VAL A 35 5.60 10.57 16.49
CA VAL A 35 4.66 9.99 15.52
C VAL A 35 5.27 8.76 14.81
N PRO A 36 4.44 7.81 14.33
CA PRO A 36 4.88 6.71 13.49
C PRO A 36 5.67 7.19 12.27
N ILE A 37 6.78 6.52 11.98
CA ILE A 37 7.61 6.75 10.79
C ILE A 37 7.55 5.48 9.94
N ILE A 38 7.10 5.62 8.70
CA ILE A 38 6.85 4.52 7.77
C ILE A 38 7.92 4.57 6.67
N PRO A 39 8.75 3.53 6.51
CA PRO A 39 9.75 3.46 5.46
C PRO A 39 9.11 3.33 4.08
N GLY A 40 9.56 4.16 3.14
CA GLY A 40 9.28 4.00 1.72
C GLY A 40 10.26 3.02 1.07
N ILE A 41 9.77 1.89 0.56
CA ILE A 41 10.57 0.86 -0.11
C ILE A 41 10.19 0.82 -1.58
N MET A 42 11.18 0.95 -2.46
CA MET A 42 10.99 0.84 -3.91
C MET A 42 11.77 -0.37 -4.45
N PRO A 43 11.09 -1.39 -4.99
CA PRO A 43 11.76 -2.50 -5.65
C PRO A 43 12.46 -2.04 -6.93
N ILE A 44 13.68 -2.48 -7.15
CA ILE A 44 14.40 -2.23 -8.40
C ILE A 44 13.71 -3.02 -9.52
N GLN A 45 13.40 -2.35 -10.63
CA GLN A 45 12.65 -2.96 -11.75
C GLN A 45 13.47 -3.14 -13.01
N SER A 46 14.51 -2.32 -13.21
CA SER A 46 15.45 -2.38 -14.34
C SER A 46 16.70 -1.57 -13.99
N TYR A 47 17.81 -1.85 -14.68
CA TYR A 47 19.08 -1.15 -14.47
C TYR A 47 18.95 0.35 -14.75
N GLN A 48 18.23 0.75 -15.81
CA GLN A 48 18.00 2.16 -16.12
C GLN A 48 17.14 2.87 -15.07
N SER A 49 16.12 2.17 -14.53
CA SER A 49 15.21 2.78 -13.56
C SER A 49 15.88 3.14 -12.24
N ILE A 50 16.85 2.35 -11.77
CA ILE A 50 17.53 2.64 -10.50
C ILE A 50 18.36 3.93 -10.60
N HIS A 51 19.07 4.15 -11.71
CA HIS A 51 19.81 5.40 -11.94
C HIS A 51 18.89 6.60 -12.01
N ARG A 52 17.79 6.51 -12.76
CA ARG A 52 16.81 7.60 -12.86
C ARG A 52 16.19 7.94 -11.51
N VAL A 53 15.84 6.94 -10.72
CA VAL A 53 15.24 7.16 -9.40
C VAL A 53 16.26 7.74 -8.43
N ALA A 54 17.51 7.26 -8.47
CA ALA A 54 18.59 7.81 -7.67
C ALA A 54 18.83 9.29 -7.97
N GLU A 55 18.87 9.67 -9.25
CA GLU A 55 19.00 11.07 -9.70
C GLU A 55 17.82 11.92 -9.21
N LEU A 56 16.58 11.49 -9.47
CA LEU A 56 15.38 12.23 -9.07
C LEU A 56 15.23 12.36 -7.55
N SER A 57 15.76 11.40 -6.81
CA SER A 57 15.69 11.37 -5.34
C SER A 57 16.95 11.94 -4.68
N GLN A 58 17.95 12.36 -5.47
CA GLN A 58 19.26 12.81 -5.00
C GLN A 58 19.95 11.80 -4.07
N LEU A 59 19.87 10.52 -4.43
CA LEU A 59 20.45 9.41 -3.69
C LEU A 59 21.67 8.86 -4.41
N VAL A 60 22.62 8.37 -3.63
CA VAL A 60 23.75 7.57 -4.13
C VAL A 60 23.36 6.10 -4.07
N ILE A 61 23.51 5.39 -5.19
CA ILE A 61 23.31 3.94 -5.22
C ILE A 61 24.55 3.30 -4.58
N PRO A 62 24.41 2.42 -3.58
CA PRO A 62 25.53 1.69 -3.01
C PRO A 62 26.31 0.88 -4.05
N ASP A 63 27.65 0.90 -3.97
CA ASP A 63 28.52 0.15 -4.87
C ASP A 63 28.22 -1.36 -4.86
N SER A 64 27.80 -1.91 -3.72
CA SER A 64 27.39 -3.31 -3.60
C SER A 64 26.20 -3.67 -4.49
N ILE A 65 25.24 -2.75 -4.61
CA ILE A 65 24.09 -2.91 -5.50
C ILE A 65 24.53 -2.80 -6.96
N LEU A 66 25.37 -1.81 -7.30
CA LEU A 66 25.88 -1.63 -8.66
C LEU A 66 26.71 -2.83 -9.13
N GLN A 67 27.63 -3.32 -8.30
CA GLN A 67 28.46 -4.50 -8.60
C GLN A 67 27.63 -5.76 -8.86
N THR A 68 26.50 -5.90 -8.16
CA THR A 68 25.58 -7.04 -8.37
C THR A 68 24.75 -6.88 -9.64
N LEU A 69 24.34 -5.65 -9.95
CA LEU A 69 23.51 -5.35 -11.13
C LEU A 69 24.30 -5.29 -12.44
N GLU A 70 25.57 -4.89 -12.41
CA GLU A 70 26.39 -4.66 -13.60
C GLU A 70 26.48 -5.89 -14.54
N PRO A 71 26.71 -7.13 -14.04
CA PRO A 71 26.77 -8.32 -14.89
C PRO A 71 25.43 -8.69 -15.53
N ILE A 72 24.32 -8.29 -14.91
CA ILE A 72 22.94 -8.63 -15.33
C ILE A 72 22.21 -7.43 -15.95
N LYS A 73 22.89 -6.32 -16.23
CA LYS A 73 22.27 -5.05 -16.65
C LYS A 73 21.43 -5.11 -17.93
N HIS A 74 21.63 -6.14 -18.75
CA HIS A 74 20.90 -6.37 -20.00
C HIS A 74 19.82 -7.48 -19.88
N ASP A 75 19.65 -8.07 -18.71
CA ASP A 75 18.61 -9.04 -18.39
C ASP A 75 17.62 -8.42 -17.39
N ASP A 76 16.55 -7.82 -17.91
CA ASP A 76 15.53 -7.16 -17.10
C ASP A 76 14.88 -8.09 -16.07
N GLU A 77 14.75 -9.38 -16.40
CA GLU A 77 14.14 -10.36 -15.49
C GLU A 77 15.09 -10.71 -14.34
N ALA A 78 16.39 -10.88 -14.61
CA ALA A 78 17.39 -11.05 -13.57
C ALA A 78 17.47 -9.82 -12.66
N VAL A 79 17.47 -8.61 -13.22
CA VAL A 79 17.48 -7.35 -12.45
C VAL A 79 16.24 -7.24 -11.57
N ARG A 80 15.06 -7.55 -12.11
CA ARG A 80 13.80 -7.53 -11.37
C ARG A 80 13.81 -8.53 -10.21
N LYS A 81 14.30 -9.77 -10.43
CA LYS A 81 14.45 -10.79 -9.38
C LYS A 81 15.37 -10.32 -8.26
N PHE A 82 16.52 -9.73 -8.61
CA PHE A 82 17.42 -9.13 -7.63
C PHE A 82 16.74 -7.99 -6.86
N GLY A 83 16.02 -7.10 -7.54
CA GLY A 83 15.30 -6.00 -6.92
C GLY A 83 14.22 -6.46 -5.93
N ILE A 84 13.52 -7.56 -6.24
CA ILE A 84 12.57 -8.20 -5.33
C ILE A 84 13.29 -8.79 -4.13
N PHE A 85 14.37 -9.55 -4.36
CA PHE A 85 15.17 -10.15 -3.29
C PHE A 85 15.67 -9.07 -2.30
N GLN A 86 16.30 -8.01 -2.81
CA GLN A 86 16.80 -6.90 -2.01
C GLN A 86 15.68 -6.25 -1.20
N ALA A 87 14.53 -5.96 -1.82
CA ALA A 87 13.39 -5.36 -1.14
C ALA A 87 12.81 -6.27 -0.04
N VAL A 88 12.74 -7.59 -0.27
CA VAL A 88 12.29 -8.56 0.73
C VAL A 88 13.24 -8.56 1.93
N GLU A 89 14.56 -8.61 1.70
CA GLU A 89 15.55 -8.62 2.78
C GLU A 89 15.50 -7.32 3.61
N MET A 90 15.37 -6.17 2.95
CA MET A 90 15.18 -4.89 3.65
C MET A 90 13.90 -4.89 4.49
N CYS A 91 12.78 -5.36 3.92
CA CYS A 91 11.51 -5.44 4.63
C CYS A 91 11.59 -6.38 5.83
N ARG A 92 12.21 -7.57 5.69
CA ARG A 92 12.42 -8.52 6.78
C ARG A 92 13.21 -7.89 7.91
N ARG A 93 14.37 -7.30 7.60
CA ARG A 93 15.22 -6.63 8.61
C ARG A 93 14.45 -5.55 9.37
N LEU A 94 13.69 -4.70 8.66
CA LEU A 94 12.87 -3.64 9.27
C LEU A 94 11.76 -4.18 10.18
N LEU A 95 11.09 -5.27 9.78
CA LEU A 95 10.02 -5.91 10.54
C LEU A 95 10.57 -6.65 11.77
N ASP A 96 11.67 -7.38 11.59
CA ASP A 96 12.33 -8.16 12.65
C ASP A 96 12.90 -7.24 13.74
N HIS A 97 13.53 -6.14 13.33
CA HIS A 97 14.03 -5.11 14.25
C HIS A 97 12.91 -4.29 14.90
N LYS A 98 11.68 -4.37 14.38
CA LYS A 98 10.51 -3.58 14.82
C LYS A 98 10.74 -2.08 14.77
N THR A 99 11.61 -1.62 13.87
CA THR A 99 11.95 -0.19 13.70
C THR A 99 10.75 0.61 13.15
N ALA A 100 9.87 -0.05 12.38
CA ALA A 100 8.69 0.57 11.79
C ALA A 100 7.42 -0.25 12.03
N PRO A 101 6.26 0.39 12.20
CA PRO A 101 4.99 -0.31 12.41
C PRO A 101 4.37 -0.86 11.12
N SER A 102 4.82 -0.40 9.95
CA SER A 102 4.33 -0.82 8.64
C SER A 102 5.36 -0.44 7.56
N ILE A 103 5.12 -0.85 6.31
CA ILE A 103 5.99 -0.55 5.16
C ILE A 103 5.15 0.09 4.05
N HIS A 104 5.69 1.14 3.41
CA HIS A 104 5.10 1.76 2.23
C HIS A 104 5.83 1.31 0.96
N LEU A 105 5.16 0.58 0.07
CA LEU A 105 5.76 0.11 -1.19
C LEU A 105 5.42 1.07 -2.35
N TYR A 106 6.46 1.58 -3.02
CA TYR A 106 6.31 2.30 -4.29
C TYR A 106 6.08 1.31 -5.43
N THR A 107 4.85 1.23 -5.94
CA THR A 107 4.46 0.23 -6.95
C THR A 107 4.86 0.59 -8.37
N MET A 108 5.06 1.88 -8.66
CA MET A 108 5.32 2.39 -10.02
C MET A 108 4.28 1.91 -11.06
N ASN A 109 3.02 1.77 -10.64
CA ASN A 109 1.93 1.20 -11.44
C ASN A 109 2.18 -0.23 -11.96
N ARG A 110 3.06 -1.00 -11.29
CA ARG A 110 3.34 -2.42 -11.60
C ARG A 110 3.02 -3.31 -10.40
N GLU A 111 2.11 -4.26 -10.60
CA GLU A 111 1.67 -5.17 -9.52
C GLU A 111 2.71 -6.23 -9.18
N GLY A 112 3.36 -6.82 -10.20
CA GLY A 112 4.12 -8.07 -10.09
C GLY A 112 5.14 -8.09 -8.94
N SER A 113 6.10 -7.16 -8.95
CA SER A 113 7.15 -7.11 -7.94
C SER A 113 6.61 -6.89 -6.52
N CYS A 114 5.66 -5.96 -6.34
CA CYS A 114 5.08 -5.70 -5.01
C CYS A 114 4.31 -6.92 -4.49
N ARG A 115 3.58 -7.62 -5.36
CA ARG A 115 2.86 -8.84 -5.00
C ARG A 115 3.83 -9.96 -4.60
N GLU A 116 4.89 -10.17 -5.36
CA GLU A 116 5.93 -11.17 -5.03
C GLU A 116 6.60 -10.88 -3.69
N ILE A 117 6.92 -9.61 -3.41
CA ILE A 117 7.46 -9.17 -2.11
C ILE A 117 6.48 -9.49 -0.99
N LEU A 118 5.21 -9.10 -1.13
CA LEU A 118 4.18 -9.37 -0.11
C LEU A 118 3.96 -10.86 0.11
N MET A 119 4.03 -11.69 -0.94
CA MET A 119 3.99 -13.15 -0.81
C MET A 119 5.20 -13.70 -0.06
N ALA A 120 6.41 -13.24 -0.38
CA ALA A 120 7.65 -13.69 0.26
C ALA A 120 7.74 -13.28 1.74
N LEU A 121 7.04 -12.22 2.13
CA LEU A 121 6.87 -11.77 3.52
C LEU A 121 5.69 -12.43 4.24
N GLY A 122 4.88 -13.25 3.55
CA GLY A 122 3.67 -13.84 4.15
C GLY A 122 2.53 -12.85 4.39
N LEU A 123 2.58 -11.66 3.78
CA LEU A 123 1.62 -10.58 3.96
C LEU A 123 0.54 -10.53 2.87
N TRP A 124 0.63 -11.39 1.85
CA TRP A 124 -0.35 -11.46 0.77
C TRP A 124 -1.50 -12.43 1.07
N GLN A 125 -2.70 -11.91 1.29
CA GLN A 125 -3.91 -12.73 1.44
C GLN A 125 -4.50 -13.07 0.06
N LYS A 126 -4.57 -14.36 -0.29
CA LYS A 126 -5.08 -14.83 -1.59
C LYS A 126 -6.59 -14.65 -1.76
N GLU A 127 -7.36 -14.77 -0.67
CA GLU A 127 -8.81 -14.55 -0.68
C GLU A 127 -9.20 -13.62 0.46
N PRO A 128 -9.65 -12.38 0.17
CA PRO A 128 -10.16 -11.52 1.21
C PRO A 128 -11.45 -12.12 1.77
N ILE A 129 -11.53 -12.31 3.09
CA ILE A 129 -12.75 -12.72 3.77
C ILE A 129 -13.81 -11.65 3.48
N ARG A 130 -14.79 -11.98 2.64
CA ARG A 130 -15.88 -11.06 2.31
C ARG A 130 -16.96 -11.18 3.38
N SER A 131 -17.20 -10.09 4.11
CA SER A 131 -18.30 -10.03 5.08
C SER A 131 -19.68 -9.94 4.42
N LEU A 132 -19.75 -9.48 3.17
CA LEU A 132 -20.98 -9.34 2.39
C LEU A 132 -20.82 -9.97 0.99
N PRO A 133 -21.93 -10.40 0.35
CA PRO A 133 -21.90 -10.92 -1.02
C PRO A 133 -21.44 -9.90 -2.08
N TRP A 134 -21.43 -8.61 -1.73
CA TRP A 134 -20.94 -7.51 -2.56
C TRP A 134 -19.83 -6.73 -1.84
N ILE A 135 -19.02 -6.02 -2.61
CA ILE A 135 -17.98 -5.13 -2.05
C ILE A 135 -18.67 -3.95 -1.35
N PRO A 136 -18.45 -3.73 -0.03
CA PRO A 136 -18.89 -2.53 0.66
C PRO A 136 -18.20 -1.31 0.07
N HIS A 137 -18.91 -0.20 -0.08
CA HIS A 137 -18.33 1.03 -0.65
C HIS A 137 -18.43 2.16 0.37
N GLY A 138 -17.31 2.83 0.64
CA GLY A 138 -17.24 3.98 1.53
C GLY A 138 -17.36 3.60 3.00
N GLY A 139 -16.35 2.91 3.55
CA GLY A 139 -16.28 2.61 4.99
C GLY A 139 -16.35 3.86 5.88
N HIS A 140 -15.88 5.00 5.37
CA HIS A 140 -15.96 6.31 6.03
C HIS A 140 -17.10 7.20 5.49
N HIS A 141 -17.92 6.72 4.55
CA HIS A 141 -19.00 7.51 3.97
C HIS A 141 -20.19 7.54 4.95
N PRO A 142 -20.67 8.72 5.37
CA PRO A 142 -21.64 8.86 6.48
C PRO A 142 -22.91 8.00 6.35
N LEU A 143 -23.38 7.80 5.11
CA LEU A 143 -24.60 7.03 4.84
C LEU A 143 -24.36 5.56 4.46
N ARG A 144 -23.17 5.22 3.91
CA ARG A 144 -22.93 3.90 3.31
C ARG A 144 -22.18 2.95 4.24
N CYS A 145 -21.53 3.48 5.26
CA CYS A 145 -20.91 2.66 6.30
C CYS A 145 -21.92 1.73 7.01
N LYS A 146 -23.23 2.04 6.94
CA LYS A 146 -24.33 1.25 7.51
C LYS A 146 -25.11 0.42 6.47
N GLU A 147 -24.64 0.36 5.23
CA GLU A 147 -25.32 -0.35 4.15
C GLU A 147 -25.09 -1.87 4.24
N ASP A 148 -26.11 -2.61 4.66
CA ASP A 148 -26.06 -4.07 4.83
C ASP A 148 -26.96 -4.84 3.84
N VAL A 149 -27.77 -4.14 3.04
CA VAL A 149 -28.68 -4.74 2.05
C VAL A 149 -28.62 -4.00 0.72
N ARG A 150 -28.57 -4.75 -0.39
CA ARG A 150 -28.67 -4.21 -1.77
C ARG A 150 -29.70 -4.99 -2.60
N PRO A 151 -30.41 -4.31 -3.52
CA PRO A 151 -31.20 -5.01 -4.53
C PRO A 151 -30.32 -5.89 -5.43
N ILE A 152 -30.77 -7.11 -5.69
CA ILE A 152 -30.03 -8.08 -6.51
C ILE A 152 -29.84 -7.65 -7.98
N TYR A 153 -30.72 -6.78 -8.50
CA TYR A 153 -30.69 -6.33 -9.90
C TYR A 153 -29.38 -5.62 -10.30
N TRP A 154 -28.61 -5.11 -9.33
CA TRP A 154 -27.34 -4.42 -9.58
C TRP A 154 -26.09 -5.24 -9.25
N THR A 155 -26.21 -6.55 -8.97
CA THR A 155 -25.06 -7.41 -8.66
C THR A 155 -23.98 -7.35 -9.75
N ALA A 156 -24.38 -7.34 -11.02
CA ALA A 156 -23.45 -7.23 -12.16
C ALA A 156 -23.02 -5.78 -12.48
N ARG A 157 -23.64 -4.76 -11.86
CA ARG A 157 -23.41 -3.33 -12.16
C ARG A 157 -23.25 -2.48 -10.89
N PRO A 158 -22.29 -2.80 -10.00
CA PRO A 158 -22.13 -2.12 -8.70
C PRO A 158 -21.84 -0.63 -8.83
N LYS A 159 -21.04 -0.22 -9.83
CA LYS A 159 -20.74 1.21 -10.10
C LYS A 159 -22.02 2.01 -10.42
N SER A 160 -22.94 1.42 -11.19
CA SER A 160 -24.21 2.07 -11.55
C SER A 160 -25.10 2.24 -10.32
N TYR A 161 -25.18 1.23 -9.46
CA TYR A 161 -25.91 1.30 -8.20
C TYR A 161 -25.38 2.44 -7.32
N ILE A 162 -24.07 2.51 -7.11
CA ILE A 162 -23.44 3.56 -6.29
C ILE A 162 -23.76 4.94 -6.86
N PHE A 163 -23.63 5.09 -8.18
CA PHE A 163 -23.93 6.35 -8.86
C PHE A 163 -25.39 6.79 -8.67
N ARG A 164 -26.34 5.86 -8.82
CA ARG A 164 -27.78 6.14 -8.67
C ARG A 164 -28.21 6.37 -7.22
N THR A 165 -27.46 5.81 -6.25
CA THR A 165 -27.76 5.90 -4.81
C THR A 165 -26.83 6.87 -4.07
N LYS A 166 -26.17 7.79 -4.77
CA LYS A 166 -25.22 8.76 -4.16
C LYS A 166 -25.83 9.56 -3.01
N VAL A 167 -27.10 9.94 -3.12
CA VAL A 167 -27.80 10.82 -2.17
C VAL A 167 -28.62 10.04 -1.14
N ARG A 168 -28.95 8.77 -1.40
CA ARG A 168 -29.79 7.94 -0.54
C ARG A 168 -29.38 6.48 -0.61
N VAL A 169 -29.21 5.86 0.55
CA VAL A 169 -28.87 4.44 0.70
C VAL A 169 -30.11 3.68 1.16
N PHE A 170 -30.30 2.48 0.63
CA PHE A 170 -31.35 1.59 1.12
C PHE A 170 -30.89 0.94 2.42
N LEU A 171 -31.43 1.41 3.54
CA LEU A 171 -31.29 0.73 4.82
C LEU A 171 -32.33 -0.39 4.92
N LYS A 172 -32.01 -1.49 5.61
CA LYS A 172 -32.87 -2.67 5.80
C LYS A 172 -34.31 -2.33 6.18
N LEU A 173 -34.50 -1.33 7.05
CA LEU A 173 -35.81 -0.81 7.48
C LEU A 173 -36.65 -0.23 6.33
N GLN A 174 -36.03 0.43 5.35
CA GLN A 174 -36.71 1.01 4.18
C GLN A 174 -37.06 -0.04 3.12
N TYR A 175 -36.28 -1.12 3.04
CA TYR A 175 -36.53 -2.21 2.10
C TYR A 175 -37.81 -2.97 2.46
N GLN A 176 -38.02 -3.27 3.75
CA GLN A 176 -39.21 -3.97 4.24
C GLN A 176 -40.51 -3.15 4.07
N THR A 177 -40.43 -1.82 4.23
CA THR A 177 -41.60 -0.94 4.05
C THR A 177 -41.99 -0.76 2.58
N THR A 178 -41.01 -0.74 1.66
CA THR A 178 -41.27 -0.59 0.23
C THR A 178 -41.85 -1.86 -0.39
N PHE A 179 -41.34 -3.04 0.01
CA PHE A 179 -41.88 -4.32 -0.46
C PHE A 179 -43.31 -4.59 0.05
N ARG A 180 -43.63 -4.21 1.30
CA ARG A 180 -45.00 -4.36 1.86
C ARG A 180 -46.07 -3.52 1.14
N LYS A 181 -45.69 -2.42 0.48
CA LYS A 181 -46.63 -1.55 -0.24
C LYS A 181 -46.90 -1.97 -1.68
N ASN A 182 -46.01 -2.74 -2.30
CA ASN A 182 -46.14 -3.16 -3.71
C ASN A 182 -46.71 -4.58 -3.89
N PHE A 183 -47.03 -5.28 -2.79
CA PHE A 183 -47.63 -6.63 -2.79
C PHE A 183 -48.93 -6.69 -1.95
N ARG A 184 -49.71 -5.61 -1.94
CA ARG A 184 -51.10 -5.59 -1.49
C ARG A 184 -51.99 -5.09 -2.60
#